data_AF-A0A1V5VBG5-F1
#
_entry.id   AF-A0A1V5VBG5-F1
#
_cell.length_a   1.000
_cell.length_b   1.000
_cell.length_c   1.000
_cell.angle_alpha   90.00
_cell.angle_beta   90.00
_cell.angle_gamma   90.00
#
_symmetry.space_group_name_H-M   'P 1'
#
loop_
_entity.id
_entity.type
_entity.pdbx_description
1 polymer ?
#
loop_
_entity_poly.entity_id
_entity_poly.type
_entity_poly.pdbx_seq_one_letter_code
_entity_poly.pdbx_strand_id
1 'polypeptide(L)'
;MVINTNIGAMGALEASRSCFISSGLAMERLSSGLKINRGADDPSGLAISKGIEAQIRGGNVAATNIQDGINLMRTQEGALLEILDMLKRARDLSVRAANEATLSAVDLARIDSEIKSIIDGVDQIAETTTFNTKHVLLGNPVTTSSDLEFEVVWWVANVDLDIHIIQPDGAHAWWANQNPTGNGVIDVDDTNGSSGPADPAVEHYNVASGAALTGDYELWINYYSGGVMHPNVTATVTVSMYRGTAYEDIQTFNVNVPYQAGDAPWGYDDAVGPYGEVFAGSYSWSPLSTASTANMHIGADNKECYVFEHEFFESRRGALGVATVSAASSAAAAASIDSLDSGIQTVLNYLATIGERERRLNHALDDLKTSVINLSAANSRIEDADIASEASRLAVANILSQMSVKALDYNSNVSKSALELLNRSLGN
;
A
#
# COMPACT_ATOMS: atom_id res chain seq x y z
N MET A 1 34.23 -70.87 40.72
CA MET A 1 32.79 -70.57 40.57
C MET A 1 32.35 -69.88 41.85
N VAL A 2 31.93 -68.62 41.78
CA VAL A 2 31.47 -67.86 42.96
C VAL A 2 29.94 -67.99 42.99
N ILE A 3 29.39 -68.52 44.08
CA ILE A 3 27.97 -68.95 44.14
C ILE A 3 27.04 -67.78 44.49
N ASN A 4 27.58 -66.74 45.13
CA ASN A 4 26.78 -65.63 45.67
C ASN A 4 26.50 -64.51 44.64
N THR A 5 27.20 -64.49 43.51
CA THR A 5 27.07 -63.46 42.48
C THR A 5 27.01 -64.12 41.11
N ASN A 6 25.89 -63.98 40.42
CA ASN A 6 25.68 -64.56 39.10
C ASN A 6 25.88 -63.50 38.01
N ILE A 7 27.13 -63.40 37.55
CA ILE A 7 27.56 -62.44 36.53
C ILE A 7 26.85 -62.70 35.19
N GLY A 8 26.55 -63.96 34.86
CA GLY A 8 25.81 -64.32 33.64
C GLY A 8 24.35 -63.85 33.67
N ALA A 9 23.68 -63.95 34.82
CA ALA A 9 22.36 -63.38 35.02
C ALA A 9 22.38 -61.84 35.02
N MET A 10 23.39 -61.21 35.63
CA MET A 10 23.55 -59.75 35.57
C MET A 10 23.73 -59.23 34.13
N GLY A 11 24.56 -59.90 33.32
CA GLY A 11 24.74 -59.54 31.91
C GLY A 11 23.46 -59.74 31.09
N ALA A 12 22.70 -60.79 31.35
CA ALA A 12 21.40 -61.02 30.71
C ALA A 12 20.33 -59.98 31.14
N LEU A 13 20.37 -59.51 32.40
CA LEU A 13 19.50 -58.44 32.90
C LEU A 13 19.82 -57.09 32.25
N GLU A 14 21.11 -56.76 32.13
CA GLU A 14 21.57 -55.53 31.47
C GLU A 14 21.20 -55.53 29.98
N ALA A 15 21.41 -56.66 29.30
CA ALA A 15 20.96 -56.85 27.92
C ALA A 15 19.43 -56.71 27.76
N SER A 16 18.65 -57.30 28.68
CA SER A 16 17.19 -57.17 28.70
C SER A 16 16.76 -55.70 28.88
N ARG A 17 17.35 -54.97 29.83
CA ARG A 17 17.08 -53.53 30.04
C ARG A 17 17.39 -52.69 28.80
N SER A 18 18.55 -52.91 28.18
CA SER A 18 18.92 -52.25 26.93
C SER A 18 17.92 -52.54 25.81
N CYS A 19 17.38 -53.75 25.77
CA CYS A 19 16.38 -54.17 24.79
C CYS A 19 15.02 -53.50 25.01
N PHE A 20 14.57 -53.37 26.27
CA PHE A 20 13.36 -52.62 26.63
C PHE A 20 13.46 -51.15 26.22
N ILE A 21 14.60 -50.51 26.45
CA ILE A 21 14.85 -49.12 26.02
C ILE A 21 14.79 -49.02 24.48
N SER A 22 15.43 -49.96 23.77
CA SER A 22 15.45 -49.97 22.30
C SER A 22 14.07 -50.23 21.68
N SER A 23 13.27 -51.11 22.27
CA SER A 23 11.88 -51.39 21.86
C SER A 23 10.99 -50.16 22.09
N GLY A 24 11.13 -49.50 23.26
CA GLY A 24 10.40 -48.27 23.56
C GLY A 24 10.72 -47.12 22.58
N LEU A 25 11.99 -46.91 22.26
CA LEU A 25 12.41 -45.91 21.28
C LEU A 25 11.86 -46.21 19.87
N ALA A 26 11.89 -47.48 19.46
CA ALA A 26 11.36 -47.87 18.16
C ALA A 26 9.84 -47.70 18.07
N MET A 27 9.10 -48.01 19.14
CA MET A 27 7.68 -47.71 19.21
C MET A 27 7.41 -46.19 19.15
N GLU A 28 8.21 -45.38 19.83
CA GLU A 28 8.08 -43.91 19.81
C GLU A 28 8.30 -43.33 18.40
N ARG A 29 9.34 -43.80 17.71
CA ARG A 29 9.65 -43.38 16.32
C ARG A 29 8.63 -43.87 15.31
N LEU A 30 8.14 -45.11 15.45
CA LEU A 30 7.05 -45.64 14.61
C LEU A 30 5.74 -44.89 14.83
N SER A 31 5.45 -44.49 16.07
CA SER A 31 4.23 -43.77 16.41
C SER A 31 4.25 -42.31 15.97
N SER A 32 5.41 -41.66 16.02
CA SER A 32 5.58 -40.26 15.60
C SER A 32 5.88 -40.11 14.12
N GLY A 33 6.46 -41.13 13.48
CA GLY A 33 7.01 -41.05 12.14
C GLY A 33 8.35 -40.31 12.06
N LEU A 34 8.87 -39.82 13.19
CA LEU A 34 10.08 -39.01 13.28
C LEU A 34 11.22 -39.81 13.92
N LYS A 35 12.43 -39.70 13.39
CA LYS A 35 13.64 -40.27 14.00
C LYS A 35 14.16 -39.39 15.15
N ILE A 36 13.90 -38.08 15.09
CA ILE A 36 14.27 -37.09 16.11
C ILE A 36 12.98 -36.65 16.81
N ASN A 37 12.64 -37.26 17.95
CA ASN A 37 11.43 -36.89 18.69
C ASN A 37 11.74 -36.02 19.92
N ARG A 38 12.97 -36.11 20.43
CA ARG A 38 13.45 -35.34 21.58
C ARG A 38 14.77 -34.67 21.27
N GLY A 39 15.06 -33.54 21.92
CA GLY A 39 16.36 -32.86 21.81
C GLY A 39 17.54 -33.71 22.30
N ALA A 40 17.29 -34.78 23.05
CA ALA A 40 18.30 -35.74 23.45
C ALA A 40 18.71 -36.73 22.34
N ASP A 41 17.88 -36.92 21.30
CA ASP A 41 18.14 -37.88 20.22
C ASP A 41 19.20 -37.34 19.24
N ASP A 42 19.08 -36.05 18.87
CA ASP A 42 20.05 -35.29 18.06
C ASP A 42 19.83 -33.78 18.28
N PRO A 43 20.57 -33.15 19.21
CA PRO A 43 20.42 -31.72 19.51
C PRO A 43 20.67 -30.83 18.29
N SER A 44 21.65 -31.19 17.46
CA SER A 44 22.03 -30.45 16.25
C SER A 44 20.99 -30.59 15.14
N GLY A 45 20.54 -31.82 14.86
CA GLY A 45 19.53 -32.11 13.86
C GLY A 45 18.20 -31.45 14.19
N LEU A 46 17.80 -31.46 15.47
CA LEU A 46 16.60 -30.75 15.93
C LEU A 46 16.70 -29.24 15.75
N ALA A 47 17.84 -28.63 16.08
CA ALA A 47 18.01 -27.19 15.90
C ALA A 47 17.92 -26.77 14.42
N ILE A 48 18.53 -27.56 13.53
CA ILE A 48 18.46 -27.33 12.08
C ILE A 48 17.02 -27.54 11.57
N SER A 49 16.35 -28.62 11.97
CA SER A 49 14.97 -28.90 11.53
C SER A 49 14.00 -27.80 11.94
N LYS A 50 14.11 -27.29 13.19
CA LYS A 50 13.28 -26.17 13.64
C LYS A 50 13.57 -24.86 12.92
N GLY A 51 14.82 -24.64 12.50
CA GLY A 51 15.17 -23.52 11.61
C GLY A 51 14.53 -23.66 10.23
N ILE A 52 14.64 -24.84 9.62
CA ILE A 52 14.02 -25.15 8.31
C ILE A 52 12.49 -25.04 8.39
N GLU A 53 11.86 -25.54 9.46
CA GLU A 53 10.42 -25.38 9.69
C GLU A 53 10.01 -23.91 9.78
N ALA A 54 10.80 -23.06 10.46
CA ALA A 54 10.54 -21.64 10.52
C ALA A 54 10.59 -21.01 9.13
N GLN A 55 11.58 -21.38 8.30
CA GLN A 55 11.68 -20.93 6.91
C GLN A 55 10.54 -21.46 6.03
N ILE A 56 10.11 -22.71 6.18
CA ILE A 56 8.95 -23.27 5.47
C ILE A 56 7.68 -22.49 5.84
N ARG A 57 7.45 -22.24 7.13
CA ARG A 57 6.29 -21.46 7.59
C ARG A 57 6.34 -20.03 7.06
N GLY A 58 7.48 -19.36 7.18
CA GLY A 58 7.67 -18.00 6.65
C GLY A 58 7.50 -17.94 5.13
N GLY A 59 8.07 -18.91 4.40
CA GLY A 59 7.94 -19.02 2.94
C GLY A 59 6.50 -19.26 2.47
N ASN A 60 5.72 -20.06 3.20
CA ASN A 60 4.30 -20.22 2.89
C ASN A 60 3.50 -18.93 3.08
N VAL A 61 3.77 -18.17 4.15
CA VAL A 61 3.12 -16.86 4.38
C VAL A 61 3.56 -15.86 3.30
N ALA A 62 4.84 -15.84 2.93
CA ALA A 62 5.33 -15.00 1.85
C ALA A 62 4.70 -15.36 0.49
N ALA A 63 4.45 -16.63 0.21
CA ALA A 63 3.72 -17.06 -0.98
C ALA A 63 2.27 -16.54 -1.00
N THR A 64 1.60 -16.53 0.15
CA THR A 64 0.27 -15.90 0.30
C THR A 64 0.35 -14.39 0.08
N ASN A 65 1.33 -13.69 0.67
CA ASN A 65 1.51 -12.25 0.46
C ASN A 65 1.76 -11.90 -1.01
N ILE A 66 2.57 -12.68 -1.74
CA ILE A 66 2.78 -12.51 -3.17
C ILE A 66 1.45 -12.68 -3.92
N GLN A 67 0.66 -13.68 -3.56
CA GLN A 67 -0.63 -13.94 -4.20
C GLN A 67 -1.62 -12.80 -3.97
N ASP A 68 -1.64 -12.21 -2.77
CA ASP A 68 -2.44 -11.03 -2.46
C ASP A 68 -1.98 -9.81 -3.28
N GLY A 69 -0.67 -9.66 -3.50
CA GLY A 69 -0.11 -8.67 -4.39
C GLY A 69 -0.53 -8.81 -5.85
N ILE A 70 -0.51 -10.04 -6.36
CA ILE A 70 -1.01 -10.35 -7.71
C ILE A 70 -2.50 -10.01 -7.81
N ASN A 71 -3.30 -10.34 -6.79
CA ASN A 71 -4.72 -10.03 -6.77
C ASN A 71 -4.98 -8.51 -6.77
N LEU A 72 -4.22 -7.75 -5.99
CA LEU A 72 -4.27 -6.28 -6.00
C LEU A 72 -3.94 -5.71 -7.38
N MET A 73 -2.87 -6.20 -8.02
CA MET A 73 -2.47 -5.76 -9.36
C MET A 73 -3.53 -6.05 -10.41
N ARG A 74 -4.20 -7.21 -10.33
CA ARG A 74 -5.31 -7.55 -11.23
C ARG A 74 -6.52 -6.65 -11.03
N THR A 75 -6.80 -6.24 -9.80
CA THR A 75 -7.85 -5.24 -9.54
C THR A 75 -7.50 -3.90 -10.18
N GLN A 76 -6.24 -3.47 -10.09
CA GLN A 76 -5.77 -2.25 -10.76
C GLN A 76 -5.87 -2.35 -12.27
N GLU A 77 -5.34 -3.44 -12.85
CA GLU A 77 -5.35 -3.68 -14.29
C GLU A 77 -6.78 -3.65 -14.84
N GLY A 78 -7.72 -4.33 -14.19
CA GLY A 78 -9.13 -4.34 -14.60
C GLY A 78 -9.73 -2.93 -14.64
N ALA A 79 -9.52 -2.14 -13.59
CA ALA A 79 -10.03 -0.77 -13.54
C ALA A 79 -9.36 0.16 -14.58
N LEU A 80 -8.06 -0.03 -14.84
CA LEU A 80 -7.34 0.73 -15.87
C LEU A 80 -7.76 0.38 -17.29
N LEU A 81 -8.14 -0.88 -17.55
CA LEU A 81 -8.69 -1.27 -18.85
C LEU A 81 -10.05 -0.60 -19.10
N GLU A 82 -10.90 -0.47 -18.08
CA GLU A 82 -12.15 0.28 -18.17
C GLU A 82 -11.88 1.79 -18.43
N ILE A 83 -10.93 2.39 -17.71
CA ILE A 83 -10.50 3.77 -17.96
C ILE A 83 -9.98 3.93 -19.39
N LEU A 84 -9.14 3.01 -19.86
CA LEU A 84 -8.59 3.01 -21.21
C LEU A 84 -9.70 3.01 -22.27
N ASP A 85 -10.73 2.18 -22.11
CA ASP A 85 -11.84 2.09 -23.07
C ASP A 85 -12.76 3.31 -23.00
N MET A 86 -12.95 3.91 -21.82
CA MET A 86 -13.61 5.21 -21.67
C MET A 86 -12.84 6.32 -22.40
N LEU A 87 -11.52 6.41 -22.23
CA LEU A 87 -10.69 7.42 -22.91
C LEU A 87 -10.71 7.23 -24.43
N LYS A 88 -10.64 6.00 -24.93
CA LYS A 88 -10.81 5.73 -26.37
C LYS A 88 -12.17 6.19 -26.89
N ARG A 89 -13.25 5.96 -26.13
CA ARG A 89 -14.59 6.45 -26.50
C ARG A 89 -14.65 7.98 -26.53
N ALA A 90 -14.09 8.65 -25.53
CA ALA A 90 -13.98 10.11 -25.51
C ALA A 90 -13.17 10.64 -26.71
N ARG A 91 -12.12 9.92 -27.11
CA ARG A 91 -11.31 10.23 -28.29
C ARG A 91 -12.12 10.10 -29.57
N ASP A 92 -12.86 9.02 -29.75
CA ASP A 92 -13.70 8.80 -30.93
C ASP A 92 -14.77 9.89 -31.08
N LEU A 93 -15.38 10.31 -29.95
CA LEU A 93 -16.31 11.44 -29.92
C LEU A 93 -15.62 12.76 -30.25
N SER A 94 -14.39 12.98 -29.78
CA SER A 94 -13.60 14.18 -30.08
C SER A 94 -13.20 14.26 -31.56
N VAL A 95 -12.80 13.13 -32.17
CA VAL A 95 -12.54 13.03 -33.61
C VAL A 95 -13.79 13.32 -34.43
N ARG A 96 -14.96 12.84 -33.97
CA ARG A 96 -16.24 13.20 -34.59
C ARG A 96 -16.52 14.70 -34.47
N ALA A 97 -16.35 15.28 -33.28
CA ALA A 97 -16.60 16.71 -33.02
C ALA A 97 -15.65 17.63 -33.79
N ALA A 98 -14.43 17.19 -34.10
CA ALA A 98 -13.48 17.94 -34.91
C ALA A 98 -13.92 18.13 -36.38
N ASN A 99 -14.95 17.42 -36.85
CA ASN A 99 -15.46 17.55 -38.21
C ASN A 99 -16.39 18.76 -38.39
N GLU A 100 -15.78 19.94 -38.51
CA GLU A 100 -16.44 21.25 -38.59
C GLU A 100 -17.49 21.38 -39.71
N ALA A 101 -17.30 20.70 -40.84
CA ALA A 101 -18.17 20.85 -42.00
C ALA A 101 -19.55 20.17 -41.85
N THR A 102 -19.73 19.29 -40.86
CA THR A 102 -20.90 18.38 -40.78
C THR A 102 -21.73 18.53 -39.51
N LEU A 103 -21.29 19.34 -38.54
CA LEU A 103 -21.86 19.43 -37.21
C LEU A 103 -22.33 20.85 -36.89
N SER A 104 -23.49 20.97 -36.25
CA SER A 104 -23.97 22.25 -35.72
C SER A 104 -23.43 22.52 -34.31
N ALA A 105 -23.48 23.77 -33.86
CA ALA A 105 -23.12 24.12 -32.48
C ALA A 105 -23.95 23.36 -31.42
N VAL A 106 -25.20 23.01 -31.73
CA VAL A 106 -26.06 22.21 -30.84
C VAL A 106 -25.59 20.76 -30.78
N ASP A 107 -25.12 20.20 -31.89
CA ASP A 107 -24.59 18.83 -31.92
C ASP A 107 -23.25 18.74 -31.18
N LEU A 108 -22.39 19.75 -31.34
CA LEU A 108 -21.13 19.88 -30.60
C LEU A 108 -21.37 19.97 -29.08
N ALA A 109 -22.34 20.76 -28.63
CA ALA A 109 -22.70 20.84 -27.21
C ALA A 109 -23.21 19.50 -26.63
N ARG A 110 -23.90 18.69 -27.44
CA ARG A 110 -24.35 17.34 -27.02
C ARG A 110 -23.19 16.36 -26.91
N ILE A 111 -22.26 16.39 -27.87
CA ILE A 111 -21.05 15.57 -27.84
C ILE A 111 -20.16 15.98 -26.66
N ASP A 112 -20.02 17.28 -26.40
CA ASP A 112 -19.28 17.82 -25.26
C ASP A 112 -19.86 17.33 -23.92
N SER A 113 -21.19 17.31 -23.77
CA SER A 113 -21.83 16.74 -22.58
C SER A 113 -21.58 15.23 -22.43
N GLU A 114 -21.53 14.47 -23.53
CA GLU A 114 -21.21 13.04 -23.48
C GLU A 114 -19.76 12.81 -23.06
N ILE A 115 -18.82 13.59 -23.62
CA ILE A 115 -17.41 13.52 -23.26
C ILE A 115 -17.21 13.87 -21.77
N LYS A 116 -17.83 14.94 -21.27
CA LYS A 116 -17.77 15.31 -19.84
C LYS A 116 -18.27 14.18 -18.95
N SER A 117 -19.38 13.53 -19.31
CA SER A 117 -19.91 12.38 -18.57
C SER A 117 -18.95 11.19 -18.57
N ILE A 118 -18.19 10.98 -19.65
CA ILE A 118 -17.17 9.94 -19.73
C ILE A 118 -15.97 10.28 -18.83
N ILE A 119 -15.50 11.53 -18.84
CA ILE A 119 -14.39 11.98 -17.98
C ILE A 119 -14.80 11.94 -16.50
N ASP A 120 -16.04 12.30 -16.17
CA ASP A 120 -16.59 12.12 -14.82
C ASP A 120 -16.63 10.63 -14.42
N GLY A 121 -16.95 9.75 -15.37
CA GLY A 121 -16.86 8.30 -15.18
C GLY A 121 -15.42 7.81 -14.93
N VAL A 122 -14.41 8.39 -15.59
CA VAL A 122 -12.99 8.09 -15.33
C VAL A 122 -12.63 8.37 -13.87
N ASP A 123 -13.00 9.55 -13.35
CA ASP A 123 -12.76 9.89 -11.95
C ASP A 123 -13.53 8.97 -11.00
N GLN A 124 -14.78 8.64 -11.32
CA GLN A 124 -15.56 7.72 -10.50
C GLN A 124 -14.87 6.35 -10.39
N ILE A 125 -14.35 5.79 -11.48
CA ILE A 125 -13.60 4.53 -11.42
C ILE A 125 -12.32 4.71 -10.60
N ALA A 126 -11.56 5.77 -10.82
CA ALA A 126 -10.33 6.06 -10.08
C ALA A 126 -10.59 6.15 -8.56
N GLU A 127 -11.66 6.82 -8.15
CA GLU A 127 -12.02 7.05 -6.75
C GLU A 127 -12.69 5.85 -6.10
N THR A 128 -13.51 5.08 -6.81
CA THR A 128 -14.26 3.96 -6.20
C THR A 128 -13.50 2.63 -6.21
N THR A 129 -12.45 2.49 -7.03
CA THR A 129 -11.68 1.25 -7.12
C THR A 129 -10.85 1.06 -5.85
N THR A 130 -11.22 0.06 -5.06
CA THR A 130 -10.53 -0.29 -3.82
C THR A 130 -10.16 -1.77 -3.75
N PHE A 131 -9.05 -2.07 -3.09
CA PHE A 131 -8.66 -3.41 -2.69
C PHE A 131 -8.50 -3.42 -1.17
N ASN A 132 -9.28 -4.25 -0.47
CA ASN A 132 -9.28 -4.31 0.99
C ASN A 132 -9.38 -2.90 1.62
N THR A 133 -10.39 -2.12 1.21
CA THR A 133 -10.66 -0.73 1.61
C THR A 133 -9.60 0.31 1.26
N LYS A 134 -8.53 -0.06 0.56
CA LYS A 134 -7.50 0.88 0.11
C LYS A 134 -7.74 1.27 -1.33
N HIS A 135 -7.66 2.56 -1.64
CA HIS A 135 -7.69 3.04 -3.02
C HIS A 135 -6.43 2.62 -3.75
N VAL A 136 -6.59 2.18 -4.99
CA VAL A 136 -5.50 1.62 -5.80
C VAL A 136 -5.19 2.41 -7.07
N LEU A 137 -5.83 3.57 -7.25
CA LEU A 137 -5.70 4.42 -8.45
C LEU A 137 -5.58 5.92 -8.15
N LEU A 138 -5.35 6.29 -6.88
CA LEU A 138 -5.29 7.70 -6.43
C LEU A 138 -3.86 8.19 -6.18
N GLY A 139 -2.85 7.45 -6.66
CA GLY A 139 -1.47 7.84 -6.44
C GLY A 139 -1.00 7.73 -4.99
N ASN A 140 0.16 8.32 -4.74
CA ASN A 140 0.65 8.61 -3.39
C ASN A 140 0.33 10.09 -3.11
N PRO A 141 -0.34 10.47 -2.00
CA PRO A 141 -0.50 11.87 -1.65
C PRO A 141 0.88 12.53 -1.58
N VAL A 142 1.08 13.56 -2.41
CA VAL A 142 2.26 14.42 -2.32
C VAL A 142 2.19 15.15 -0.99
N THR A 143 3.26 15.03 -0.23
CA THR A 143 3.37 15.54 1.14
C THR A 143 3.69 17.04 1.21
N THR A 144 3.65 17.77 0.10
CA THR A 144 4.19 19.15 -0.03
C THR A 144 3.28 20.13 -0.75
N SER A 145 1.98 19.87 -0.85
CA SER A 145 1.03 20.75 -1.55
C SER A 145 -0.06 21.25 -0.62
N SER A 146 -0.51 22.50 -0.80
CA SER A 146 -1.76 22.98 -0.20
C SER A 146 -2.94 22.20 -0.77
N ASP A 147 -3.94 21.79 0.01
CA ASP A 147 -5.14 21.08 -0.48
C ASP A 147 -6.10 22.02 -1.25
N LEU A 148 -6.13 23.29 -0.86
CA LEU A 148 -6.98 24.33 -1.44
C LEU A 148 -6.15 25.61 -1.57
N GLU A 149 -6.23 26.24 -2.73
CA GLU A 149 -5.54 27.48 -3.06
C GLU A 149 -6.53 28.50 -3.64
N PHE A 150 -6.43 29.74 -3.15
CA PHE A 150 -7.10 30.88 -3.75
C PHE A 150 -6.02 31.78 -4.34
N GLU A 151 -6.04 31.97 -5.65
CA GLU A 151 -5.11 32.82 -6.38
C GLU A 151 -5.88 34.05 -6.90
N VAL A 152 -5.34 35.25 -6.67
CA VAL A 152 -5.90 36.50 -7.19
C VAL A 152 -4.86 37.21 -8.02
N VAL A 153 -5.11 37.37 -9.32
CA VAL A 153 -4.17 37.92 -10.31
C VAL A 153 -4.68 39.25 -10.85
N TRP A 154 -3.83 40.28 -10.93
CA TRP A 154 -4.15 41.55 -11.60
C TRP A 154 -2.98 42.10 -12.42
N TRP A 155 -3.32 42.93 -13.42
CA TRP A 155 -2.38 43.40 -14.45
C TRP A 155 -2.15 44.91 -14.43
N VAL A 156 -2.41 45.56 -13.30
CA VAL A 156 -2.34 47.02 -13.17
C VAL A 156 -1.12 47.41 -12.33
N ALA A 157 -0.18 48.10 -12.98
CA ALA A 157 1.07 48.53 -12.34
C ALA A 157 0.83 49.54 -11.20
N ASN A 158 1.63 49.43 -10.13
CA ASN A 158 1.53 50.25 -8.90
C ASN A 158 0.15 50.16 -8.21
N VAL A 159 -0.57 49.08 -8.43
CA VAL A 159 -1.71 48.68 -7.60
C VAL A 159 -1.29 47.48 -6.79
N ASP A 160 -1.66 47.52 -5.53
CA ASP A 160 -1.39 46.49 -4.55
C ASP A 160 -2.75 46.10 -3.93
N LEU A 161 -3.11 44.83 -4.08
CA LEU A 161 -4.39 44.28 -3.64
C LEU A 161 -4.10 43.26 -2.53
N ASP A 162 -4.82 43.34 -1.43
CA ASP A 162 -4.76 42.38 -0.34
C ASP A 162 -5.95 41.41 -0.41
N ILE A 163 -5.73 40.15 -0.08
CA ILE A 163 -6.80 39.16 0.13
C ILE A 163 -7.19 39.03 1.60
N HIS A 164 -8.48 38.80 1.84
CA HIS A 164 -9.03 38.45 3.15
C HIS A 164 -9.93 37.23 2.97
N ILE A 165 -9.59 36.13 3.65
CA ILE A 165 -10.32 34.87 3.62
C ILE A 165 -11.04 34.64 4.95
N ILE A 166 -12.33 34.35 4.90
CA ILE A 166 -13.11 33.83 6.02
C ILE A 166 -13.26 32.33 5.82
N GLN A 167 -12.79 31.55 6.80
CA GLN A 167 -12.86 30.10 6.80
C GLN A 167 -14.25 29.61 7.27
N PRO A 168 -14.64 28.36 6.97
CA PRO A 168 -15.92 27.78 7.39
C PRO A 168 -16.16 27.74 8.91
N ASP A 169 -15.09 27.77 9.70
CA ASP A 169 -15.14 27.85 11.16
C ASP A 169 -15.29 29.29 11.69
N GLY A 170 -15.36 30.28 10.79
CA GLY A 170 -15.45 31.70 11.07
C GLY A 170 -14.10 32.37 11.33
N ALA A 171 -12.98 31.67 11.15
CA ALA A 171 -11.65 32.28 11.32
C ALA A 171 -11.27 33.16 10.12
N HIS A 172 -10.72 34.34 10.41
CA HIS A 172 -10.32 35.32 9.39
C HIS A 172 -8.81 35.26 9.16
N ALA A 173 -8.40 34.92 7.94
CA ALA A 173 -7.03 35.04 7.46
C ALA A 173 -6.91 36.34 6.65
N TRP A 174 -5.98 37.20 7.04
CA TRP A 174 -5.67 38.48 6.40
C TRP A 174 -4.21 38.85 6.66
N TRP A 175 -3.69 39.92 6.04
CA TRP A 175 -2.25 40.24 6.05
C TRP A 175 -1.61 40.30 7.46
N ALA A 176 -2.33 40.72 8.51
CA ALA A 176 -1.79 40.76 9.88
C ALA A 176 -2.03 39.47 10.68
N ASN A 177 -2.92 38.61 10.22
CA ASN A 177 -3.26 37.32 10.82
C ASN A 177 -3.28 36.24 9.74
N GLN A 178 -2.12 35.98 9.15
CA GLN A 178 -1.97 35.21 7.91
C GLN A 178 -2.33 33.73 8.07
N ASN A 179 -2.31 33.21 9.31
CA ASN A 179 -2.63 31.82 9.62
C ASN A 179 -3.38 31.72 10.97
N PRO A 180 -4.68 32.05 11.00
CA PRO A 180 -5.46 32.12 12.24
C PRO A 180 -5.65 30.78 12.94
N THR A 181 -5.71 29.68 12.17
CA THR A 181 -6.13 28.34 12.64
C THR A 181 -5.02 27.30 12.56
N GLY A 182 -3.88 27.63 11.93
CA GLY A 182 -2.86 26.66 11.55
C GLY A 182 -3.15 25.98 10.20
N ASN A 183 -4.34 26.16 9.62
CA ASN A 183 -4.83 25.39 8.49
C ASN A 183 -4.47 25.98 7.13
N GLY A 184 -4.16 27.28 7.04
CA GLY A 184 -3.80 27.93 5.78
C GLY A 184 -3.02 29.21 6.00
N VAL A 185 -2.21 29.58 5.01
CA VAL A 185 -1.28 30.71 5.08
C VAL A 185 -1.52 31.62 3.87
N ILE A 186 -1.74 32.91 4.12
CA ILE A 186 -1.59 33.95 3.10
C ILE A 186 -0.11 34.08 2.80
N ASP A 187 0.30 33.94 1.54
CA ASP A 187 1.69 34.20 1.19
C ASP A 187 2.01 35.68 1.37
N VAL A 188 3.24 35.95 1.84
CA VAL A 188 3.67 37.33 2.02
C VAL A 188 4.29 37.76 0.71
N ASP A 189 3.57 38.64 0.00
CA ASP A 189 4.01 39.48 -1.12
C ASP A 189 5.48 39.29 -1.56
N ASP A 190 5.72 38.66 -2.72
CA ASP A 190 7.05 38.61 -3.37
C ASP A 190 7.35 39.88 -4.21
N THR A 191 6.39 40.77 -4.45
CA THR A 191 6.58 42.03 -5.17
C THR A 191 5.57 43.12 -4.81
N ASN A 192 6.00 44.10 -3.99
CA ASN A 192 5.37 45.41 -3.76
C ASN A 192 4.86 46.06 -5.08
N GLY A 193 3.67 45.66 -5.53
CA GLY A 193 3.13 45.96 -6.85
C GLY A 193 3.93 45.37 -8.03
N SER A 194 3.25 45.12 -9.15
CA SER A 194 3.94 44.68 -10.36
C SER A 194 4.94 45.73 -10.87
N SER A 195 6.14 45.26 -11.23
CA SER A 195 7.25 46.12 -11.70
C SER A 195 7.03 46.70 -13.11
N GLY A 196 5.87 46.48 -13.72
CA GLY A 196 5.48 47.02 -15.02
C GLY A 196 4.36 46.21 -15.69
N PRO A 197 3.94 46.59 -16.91
CA PRO A 197 2.86 45.93 -17.66
C PRO A 197 3.19 44.52 -18.19
N ALA A 198 4.35 43.96 -17.82
CA ALA A 198 4.83 42.66 -18.30
C ALA A 198 4.62 41.52 -17.31
N ASP A 199 4.49 41.82 -16.01
CA ASP A 199 4.31 40.82 -14.95
C ASP A 199 2.99 41.10 -14.21
N PRO A 200 2.11 40.09 -14.03
CA PRO A 200 0.95 40.23 -13.18
C PRO A 200 1.38 40.26 -11.71
N ALA A 201 0.68 41.04 -10.90
CA ALA A 201 0.77 40.92 -9.45
C ALA A 201 -0.24 39.87 -8.97
N VAL A 202 0.14 39.11 -7.95
CA VAL A 202 -0.58 37.91 -7.50
C VAL A 202 -0.59 37.83 -5.98
N GLU A 203 -1.70 37.38 -5.42
CA GLU A 203 -1.88 37.03 -4.01
C GLU A 203 -2.37 35.58 -3.89
N HIS A 204 -1.84 34.83 -2.92
CA HIS A 204 -2.23 33.45 -2.67
C HIS A 204 -2.70 33.22 -1.24
N TYR A 205 -3.78 32.46 -1.08
CA TYR A 205 -4.11 31.80 0.19
C TYR A 205 -4.01 30.29 0.05
N ASN A 206 -3.04 29.70 0.74
CA ASN A 206 -2.68 28.30 0.64
C ASN A 206 -3.08 27.53 1.89
N VAL A 207 -4.05 26.63 1.76
CA VAL A 207 -4.52 25.75 2.84
C VAL A 207 -3.64 24.51 2.90
N ALA A 208 -3.01 24.23 4.03
CA ALA A 208 -2.11 23.09 4.21
C ALA A 208 -2.77 21.75 3.88
N SER A 209 -1.97 20.77 3.47
CA SER A 209 -2.49 19.45 3.14
C SER A 209 -3.21 18.78 4.33
N GLY A 210 -4.38 18.22 4.07
CA GLY A 210 -5.30 17.64 5.03
C GLY A 210 -6.03 18.65 5.92
N ALA A 211 -5.80 19.96 5.76
CA ALA A 211 -6.30 20.99 6.66
C ALA A 211 -7.49 21.78 6.11
N ALA A 212 -7.94 21.48 4.88
CA ALA A 212 -9.12 22.11 4.31
C ALA A 212 -10.38 21.77 5.09
N LEU A 213 -11.00 22.79 5.68
CA LEU A 213 -12.27 22.68 6.38
C LEU A 213 -13.42 22.45 5.40
N THR A 214 -14.37 21.60 5.78
CA THR A 214 -15.62 21.42 5.04
C THR A 214 -16.56 22.60 5.30
N GLY A 215 -16.87 23.37 4.26
CA GLY A 215 -17.89 24.42 4.28
C GLY A 215 -17.50 25.65 3.46
N ASP A 216 -18.31 26.70 3.60
CA ASP A 216 -18.23 27.89 2.78
C ASP A 216 -17.02 28.76 3.18
N TYR A 217 -16.15 29.08 2.23
CA TYR A 217 -15.09 30.08 2.38
C TYR A 217 -15.56 31.40 1.80
N GLU A 218 -15.22 32.53 2.40
CA GLU A 218 -15.51 33.84 1.81
C GLU A 218 -14.20 34.56 1.45
N LEU A 219 -14.04 34.98 0.20
CA LEU A 219 -12.90 35.78 -0.26
C LEU A 219 -13.32 37.22 -0.49
N TRP A 220 -12.55 38.12 0.09
CA TRP A 220 -12.69 39.56 -0.01
C TRP A 220 -11.38 40.15 -0.53
N ILE A 221 -11.46 41.15 -1.41
CA ILE A 221 -10.30 41.79 -2.03
C ILE A 221 -10.31 43.26 -1.67
N ASN A 222 -9.18 43.77 -1.18
CA ASN A 222 -9.01 45.15 -0.74
C ASN A 222 -7.81 45.81 -1.41
N TYR A 223 -7.77 47.15 -1.45
CA TYR A 223 -6.54 47.87 -1.82
C TYR A 223 -5.61 47.97 -0.62
N TYR A 224 -4.32 47.76 -0.84
CA TYR A 224 -3.30 48.09 0.15
C TYR A 224 -3.27 49.60 0.39
N SER A 225 -3.24 49.98 1.67
CA SER A 225 -3.32 51.37 2.11
C SER A 225 -1.98 52.11 1.94
N GLY A 226 -1.67 52.49 0.69
CA GLY A 226 -0.49 53.29 0.34
C GLY A 226 -0.73 54.80 0.24
N GLY A 227 -1.97 55.29 0.42
CA GLY A 227 -2.32 56.71 0.31
C GLY A 227 -2.23 57.30 -1.12
N VAL A 228 -2.10 56.46 -2.14
CA VAL A 228 -2.13 56.86 -3.56
C VAL A 228 -3.53 56.58 -4.12
N MET A 229 -4.04 57.43 -5.01
CA MET A 229 -5.29 57.11 -5.72
C MET A 229 -5.04 55.98 -6.71
N HIS A 230 -5.80 54.88 -6.60
CA HIS A 230 -5.70 53.73 -7.49
C HIS A 230 -6.78 53.79 -8.58
N PRO A 231 -6.51 53.36 -9.82
CA PRO A 231 -7.53 53.19 -10.84
C PRO A 231 -8.43 51.99 -10.53
N ASN A 232 -9.59 51.88 -11.18
CA ASN A 232 -10.40 50.65 -11.13
C ASN A 232 -9.58 49.48 -11.69
N VAL A 233 -9.54 48.37 -10.96
CA VAL A 233 -8.82 47.16 -11.34
C VAL A 233 -9.79 46.02 -11.55
N THR A 234 -9.56 45.21 -12.59
CA THR A 234 -10.21 43.91 -12.74
C THR A 234 -9.18 42.84 -12.35
N ALA A 235 -9.47 42.12 -11.27
CA ALA A 235 -8.67 40.99 -10.82
C ALA A 235 -9.32 39.69 -11.32
N THR A 236 -8.51 38.73 -11.72
CA THR A 236 -8.93 37.36 -12.01
C THR A 236 -8.70 36.52 -10.77
N VAL A 237 -9.76 35.92 -10.25
CA VAL A 237 -9.69 35.00 -9.10
C VAL A 237 -9.78 33.59 -9.63
N THR A 238 -8.84 32.75 -9.23
CA THR A 238 -8.80 31.32 -9.50
C THR A 238 -8.83 30.59 -8.16
N VAL A 239 -9.82 29.73 -7.96
CA VAL A 239 -9.87 28.80 -6.83
C VAL A 239 -9.47 27.44 -7.35
N SER A 240 -8.38 26.89 -6.82
CA SER A 240 -7.81 25.63 -7.27
C SER A 240 -7.68 24.66 -6.10
N MET A 241 -7.94 23.38 -6.32
CA MET A 241 -7.68 22.35 -5.31
C MET A 241 -6.55 21.46 -5.77
N TYR A 242 -5.68 21.10 -4.82
CA TYR A 242 -4.66 20.13 -5.10
C TYR A 242 -5.21 18.72 -5.06
N ARG A 243 -4.98 18.01 -6.16
CA ARG A 243 -5.42 16.64 -6.34
C ARG A 243 -4.24 15.72 -6.53
N GLY A 244 -3.38 15.66 -5.52
CA GLY A 244 -2.29 14.68 -5.45
C GLY A 244 -1.07 14.99 -6.30
N THR A 245 -1.23 15.44 -7.54
CA THR A 245 -0.11 15.71 -8.47
C THR A 245 -0.13 17.08 -9.13
N ALA A 246 -1.28 17.77 -9.16
CA ALA A 246 -1.44 19.13 -9.66
C ALA A 246 -2.64 19.84 -8.99
N TYR A 247 -2.65 21.17 -9.07
CA TYR A 247 -3.83 21.98 -8.78
C TYR A 247 -4.81 21.91 -9.95
N GLU A 248 -6.08 21.73 -9.65
CA GLU A 248 -7.19 21.80 -10.61
C GLU A 248 -8.02 23.05 -10.31
N ASP A 249 -8.15 23.94 -11.29
CA ASP A 249 -8.99 25.13 -11.20
C ASP A 249 -10.45 24.69 -11.09
N ILE A 250 -11.04 24.90 -9.92
CA ILE A 250 -12.44 24.63 -9.64
C ILE A 250 -13.31 25.75 -10.17
N GLN A 251 -12.81 26.98 -10.05
CA GLN A 251 -13.55 28.16 -10.45
C GLN A 251 -12.59 29.29 -10.82
N THR A 252 -12.81 29.89 -12.00
CA THR A 252 -12.12 31.11 -12.41
C THR A 252 -13.15 32.16 -12.79
N PHE A 253 -13.00 33.38 -12.28
CA PHE A 253 -13.91 34.49 -12.57
C PHE A 253 -13.20 35.83 -12.40
N ASN A 254 -13.81 36.90 -12.90
CA ASN A 254 -13.25 38.24 -12.83
C ASN A 254 -14.02 39.08 -11.81
N VAL A 255 -13.31 39.69 -10.87
CA VAL A 255 -13.83 40.65 -9.89
C VAL A 255 -13.43 42.05 -10.32
N ASN A 256 -14.41 42.94 -10.43
CA ASN A 256 -14.14 44.36 -10.66
C ASN A 256 -14.05 45.09 -9.32
N VAL A 257 -12.88 45.64 -9.02
CA VAL A 257 -12.56 46.36 -7.78
C VAL A 257 -12.55 47.87 -8.06
N PRO A 258 -13.68 48.57 -7.87
CA PRO A 258 -13.76 50.01 -8.17
C PRO A 258 -13.01 50.83 -7.12
N TYR A 259 -12.48 51.97 -7.54
CA TYR A 259 -11.93 52.98 -6.63
C TYR A 259 -13.05 53.83 -6.02
N GLN A 260 -13.14 53.94 -4.69
CA GLN A 260 -14.01 54.90 -4.01
C GLN A 260 -13.20 56.03 -3.34
N ALA A 261 -13.51 57.27 -3.71
CA ALA A 261 -12.94 58.45 -3.07
C ALA A 261 -13.54 58.62 -1.67
N GLY A 262 -12.79 58.24 -0.64
CA GLY A 262 -13.22 58.35 0.76
C GLY A 262 -13.11 57.06 1.58
N ASP A 263 -12.65 55.96 0.98
CA ASP A 263 -12.23 54.77 1.73
C ASP A 263 -11.16 55.20 2.73
N ALA A 264 -11.40 54.90 4.01
CA ALA A 264 -10.64 55.49 5.11
C ALA A 264 -9.13 55.19 4.94
N PRO A 265 -8.25 56.21 4.97
CA PRO A 265 -6.82 55.98 4.75
C PRO A 265 -6.14 55.22 5.89
N TRP A 266 -6.81 54.98 7.02
CA TRP A 266 -6.21 54.35 8.21
C TRP A 266 -7.25 53.59 9.05
N GLY A 267 -7.88 52.58 8.45
CA GLY A 267 -8.64 51.57 9.19
C GLY A 267 -7.92 50.23 9.13
N TYR A 268 -6.95 50.01 10.03
CA TYR A 268 -6.64 48.65 10.49
C TYR A 268 -7.91 48.14 11.15
N ASP A 269 -8.72 47.33 10.47
CA ASP A 269 -9.89 46.76 11.12
C ASP A 269 -10.21 45.41 10.49
N ASP A 270 -10.70 44.51 11.34
CA ASP A 270 -11.30 43.20 11.07
C ASP A 270 -12.59 43.32 10.20
N ALA A 271 -12.72 44.41 9.45
CA ALA A 271 -13.84 44.74 8.61
C ALA A 271 -13.63 44.10 7.25
N VAL A 272 -14.37 43.00 7.04
CA VAL A 272 -14.75 42.47 5.75
C VAL A 272 -14.91 43.62 4.75
N GLY A 273 -14.07 43.65 3.71
CA GLY A 273 -14.00 44.77 2.76
C GLY A 273 -15.35 45.13 2.14
N PRO A 274 -15.52 46.32 1.54
CA PRO A 274 -16.77 46.68 0.85
C PRO A 274 -17.03 45.85 -0.41
N TYR A 275 -16.04 45.07 -0.89
CA TYR A 275 -16.09 44.29 -2.12
C TYR A 275 -15.63 42.85 -1.89
N GLY A 276 -16.61 41.98 -1.74
CA GLY A 276 -16.40 40.54 -1.76
C GLY A 276 -17.68 39.87 -2.21
N GLU A 277 -17.50 38.67 -2.74
CA GLU A 277 -18.59 37.77 -3.06
C GLU A 277 -18.60 36.67 -2.00
N VAL A 278 -19.78 36.35 -1.48
CA VAL A 278 -19.97 35.19 -0.59
C VAL A 278 -19.92 33.95 -1.47
N PHE A 279 -18.95 33.07 -1.25
CA PHE A 279 -18.92 31.78 -1.92
C PHE A 279 -19.72 30.80 -1.09
N ALA A 280 -20.82 30.30 -1.66
CA ALA A 280 -21.53 29.15 -1.12
C ALA A 280 -20.69 27.88 -1.40
N GLY A 281 -19.60 27.70 -0.65
CA GLY A 281 -18.68 26.58 -0.74
C GLY A 281 -19.15 25.32 -0.04
N SER A 282 -20.21 24.66 -0.51
CA SER A 282 -20.49 23.29 -0.08
C SER A 282 -19.57 22.29 -0.79
N TYR A 283 -18.26 22.41 -0.61
CA TYR A 283 -17.28 21.46 -1.15
C TYR A 283 -16.89 20.47 -0.04
N SER A 284 -17.70 19.42 0.09
CA SER A 284 -17.37 18.26 0.92
C SER A 284 -16.31 17.43 0.22
N TRP A 285 -15.05 17.55 0.64
CA TRP A 285 -14.03 16.57 0.32
C TRP A 285 -13.57 15.80 1.57
N SER A 286 -13.42 14.48 1.39
CA SER A 286 -12.82 13.58 2.37
C SER A 286 -11.32 13.53 2.06
N PRO A 287 -10.44 13.90 3.01
CA PRO A 287 -9.01 13.92 2.76
C PRO A 287 -8.49 12.59 2.21
N LEU A 288 -7.74 12.65 1.11
CA LEU A 288 -6.98 11.52 0.57
C LEU A 288 -5.93 11.14 1.61
N SER A 289 -6.25 10.10 2.38
CA SER A 289 -5.39 9.64 3.46
C SER A 289 -4.00 9.30 2.94
N THR A 290 -3.01 9.87 3.63
CA THR A 290 -1.58 9.52 3.77
C THR A 290 -1.05 8.34 2.95
N ALA A 291 0.08 8.60 2.29
CA ALA A 291 0.92 7.74 1.47
C ALA A 291 0.45 6.29 1.28
N SER A 292 -0.05 5.95 0.08
CA SER A 292 -0.54 4.61 -0.21
C SER A 292 0.57 3.62 -0.60
N THR A 293 1.87 3.87 -0.43
CA THR A 293 2.91 2.85 -0.77
C THR A 293 2.57 1.48 -0.17
N ALA A 294 2.19 0.52 -1.01
CA ALA A 294 1.86 -0.85 -0.58
C ALA A 294 3.15 -1.66 -0.55
N ASN A 295 3.89 -1.50 0.54
CA ASN A 295 5.05 -2.35 0.80
C ASN A 295 4.55 -3.77 1.08
N MET A 296 4.84 -4.70 0.17
CA MET A 296 4.56 -6.11 0.39
C MET A 296 5.81 -6.82 0.90
N HIS A 297 5.67 -7.51 2.02
CA HIS A 297 6.73 -8.33 2.57
C HIS A 297 6.77 -9.67 1.85
N ILE A 298 7.79 -9.85 1.02
CA ILE A 298 8.06 -11.08 0.28
C ILE A 298 9.34 -11.68 0.86
N GLY A 299 9.19 -12.52 1.88
CA GLY A 299 10.32 -13.16 2.58
C GLY A 299 9.90 -13.88 3.85
N ALA A 300 10.69 -14.88 4.27
CA ALA A 300 10.50 -15.54 5.56
C ALA A 300 11.09 -14.71 6.72
N ASP A 301 12.05 -13.82 6.41
CA ASP A 301 12.88 -13.09 7.36
C ASP A 301 13.03 -11.61 6.96
N ASN A 302 13.18 -10.71 7.94
CA ASN A 302 13.38 -9.27 7.71
C ASN A 302 14.65 -8.91 6.92
N LYS A 303 15.62 -9.82 6.76
CA LYS A 303 16.89 -9.59 6.05
C LYS A 303 16.90 -10.08 4.60
N GLU A 304 15.92 -10.91 4.22
CA GLU A 304 15.69 -11.38 2.85
C GLU A 304 14.39 -10.81 2.26
N CYS A 305 13.83 -9.78 2.91
CA CYS A 305 12.62 -9.11 2.46
C CYS A 305 12.87 -8.45 1.10
N TYR A 306 12.32 -9.04 0.04
CA TYR A 306 12.06 -8.30 -1.19
C TYR A 306 10.89 -7.37 -0.89
N VAL A 307 11.18 -6.14 -0.48
CA VAL A 307 10.17 -5.08 -0.42
C VAL A 307 9.80 -4.78 -1.86
N PHE A 308 8.60 -5.18 -2.26
CA PHE A 308 8.03 -4.72 -3.50
C PHE A 308 7.47 -3.32 -3.26
N GLU A 309 8.20 -2.30 -3.74
CA GLU A 309 7.71 -0.92 -3.76
C GLU A 309 6.75 -0.77 -4.95
N HIS A 310 5.45 -0.78 -4.64
CA HIS A 310 4.42 -0.38 -5.59
C HIS A 310 4.07 1.08 -5.38
N GLU A 311 4.55 1.92 -6.28
CA GLU A 311 3.95 3.24 -6.44
C GLU A 311 2.62 3.08 -7.17
N PHE A 312 1.55 3.45 -6.47
CA PHE A 312 0.23 3.57 -7.06
C PHE A 312 0.25 4.72 -8.07
N PHE A 313 -0.29 4.47 -9.25
CA PHE A 313 -0.55 5.50 -10.23
C PHE A 313 -1.81 6.29 -9.87
N GLU A 314 -1.78 7.58 -10.16
CA GLU A 314 -2.96 8.42 -10.10
C GLU A 314 -3.63 8.45 -11.47
N SER A 315 -4.89 7.97 -11.55
CA SER A 315 -5.63 7.86 -12.81
C SER A 315 -6.81 8.83 -12.92
N ARG A 316 -6.87 9.86 -12.07
CA ARG A 316 -7.87 10.93 -12.18
C ARG A 316 -7.60 11.83 -13.39
N ARG A 317 -8.61 12.58 -13.84
CA ARG A 317 -8.55 13.42 -15.05
C ARG A 317 -7.35 14.37 -15.07
N GLY A 318 -6.96 14.93 -13.92
CA GLY A 318 -5.82 15.83 -13.78
C GLY A 318 -4.48 15.14 -14.06
N ALA A 319 -4.20 14.03 -13.38
CA ALA A 319 -2.98 13.24 -13.56
C ALA A 319 -2.86 12.63 -14.97
N LEU A 320 -3.99 12.35 -15.61
CA LEU A 320 -4.06 11.87 -16.99
C LEU A 320 -3.93 12.97 -18.04
N GLY A 321 -3.95 14.25 -17.65
CA GLY A 321 -3.91 15.40 -18.56
C GLY A 321 -5.19 15.59 -19.38
N VAL A 322 -6.33 15.09 -18.89
CA VAL A 322 -7.64 15.14 -19.58
C VAL A 322 -8.67 16.03 -18.88
N ALA A 323 -8.23 16.88 -17.96
CA ALA A 323 -9.11 17.80 -17.21
C ALA A 323 -9.80 18.84 -18.12
N THR A 324 -9.09 19.35 -19.13
CA THR A 324 -9.57 20.43 -20.02
C THR A 324 -10.20 19.92 -21.31
N VAL A 325 -10.50 18.61 -21.40
CA VAL A 325 -11.08 18.00 -22.62
C VAL A 325 -12.47 18.58 -22.89
N SER A 326 -12.67 19.11 -24.10
CA SER A 326 -13.93 19.70 -24.53
C SER A 326 -14.14 19.60 -26.04
N ALA A 327 -15.41 19.45 -26.45
CA ALA A 327 -15.87 19.49 -27.83
C ALA A 327 -16.72 20.72 -28.14
N ALA A 328 -16.62 21.80 -27.34
CA ALA A 328 -17.42 23.02 -27.51
C ALA A 328 -17.18 23.75 -28.87
N SER A 329 -16.03 23.50 -29.51
CA SER A 329 -15.71 23.97 -30.86
C SER A 329 -14.86 22.94 -31.60
N SER A 330 -14.77 23.04 -32.93
CA SER A 330 -13.89 22.18 -33.74
C SER A 330 -12.41 22.31 -33.32
N ALA A 331 -11.97 23.52 -32.96
CA ALA A 331 -10.63 23.78 -32.44
C ALA A 331 -10.39 23.16 -31.06
N ALA A 332 -11.36 23.26 -30.14
CA ALA A 332 -11.27 22.63 -28.81
C ALA A 332 -11.28 21.09 -28.92
N ALA A 333 -12.08 20.55 -29.83
CA ALA A 333 -12.12 19.11 -30.11
C ALA A 333 -10.77 18.62 -30.66
N ALA A 334 -10.11 19.40 -31.53
CA ALA A 334 -8.78 19.07 -32.04
C ALA A 334 -7.73 19.03 -30.92
N ALA A 335 -7.68 20.03 -30.04
CA ALA A 335 -6.78 20.05 -28.88
C ALA A 335 -7.07 18.91 -27.88
N SER A 336 -8.34 18.52 -27.76
CA SER A 336 -8.77 17.41 -26.90
C SER A 336 -8.28 16.05 -27.41
N ILE A 337 -8.13 15.86 -28.71
CA ILE A 337 -7.58 14.61 -29.28
C ILE A 337 -6.14 14.40 -28.80
N ASP A 338 -5.31 15.44 -28.85
CA ASP A 338 -3.90 15.35 -28.42
C ASP A 338 -3.78 15.06 -26.91
N SER A 339 -4.66 15.68 -26.11
CA SER A 339 -4.73 15.46 -24.66
C SER A 339 -5.18 14.03 -24.33
N LEU A 340 -6.21 13.53 -25.03
CA LEU A 340 -6.71 12.16 -24.87
C LEU A 340 -5.69 11.12 -25.37
N ASP A 341 -4.98 11.38 -26.47
CA ASP A 341 -3.90 10.51 -26.95
C ASP A 341 -2.77 10.42 -25.92
N SER A 342 -2.39 11.55 -25.32
CA SER A 342 -1.40 11.60 -24.24
C SER A 342 -1.88 10.81 -23.01
N GLY A 343 -3.13 11.02 -22.56
CA GLY A 343 -3.72 10.28 -21.45
C GLY A 343 -3.81 8.77 -21.69
N ILE A 344 -4.21 8.35 -22.90
CA ILE A 344 -4.21 6.94 -23.32
C ILE A 344 -2.81 6.34 -23.24
N GLN A 345 -1.78 7.04 -23.72
CA GLN A 345 -0.40 6.56 -23.63
C GLN A 345 0.07 6.42 -22.18
N THR A 346 -0.28 7.37 -21.31
CA THR A 346 0.03 7.28 -19.88
C THR A 346 -0.58 6.04 -19.24
N VAL A 347 -1.86 5.74 -19.51
CA VAL A 347 -2.53 4.52 -19.02
C VAL A 347 -1.88 3.26 -19.57
N LEU A 348 -1.56 3.22 -20.87
CA LEU A 348 -0.89 2.07 -21.50
C LEU A 348 0.51 1.81 -20.90
N ASN A 349 1.29 2.85 -20.63
CA ASN A 349 2.59 2.73 -19.99
C ASN A 349 2.48 2.15 -18.57
N TYR A 350 1.45 2.56 -17.82
CA TYR A 350 1.22 2.03 -16.50
C TYR A 350 0.71 0.58 -16.52
N LEU A 351 -0.17 0.21 -17.46
CA LEU A 351 -0.58 -1.18 -17.69
C LEU A 351 0.62 -2.08 -18.02
N ALA A 352 1.54 -1.62 -18.88
CA ALA A 352 2.78 -2.35 -19.16
C ALA A 352 3.63 -2.56 -17.90
N THR A 353 3.70 -1.53 -17.05
CA THR A 353 4.42 -1.60 -15.77
C THR A 353 3.76 -2.60 -14.81
N ILE A 354 2.43 -2.62 -14.70
CA ILE A 354 1.70 -3.63 -13.92
C ILE A 354 1.97 -5.04 -14.46
N GLY A 355 1.94 -5.24 -15.78
CA GLY A 355 2.18 -6.55 -16.38
C GLY A 355 3.59 -7.09 -16.11
N GLU A 356 4.62 -6.24 -16.19
CA GLU A 356 5.99 -6.63 -15.81
C GLU A 356 6.09 -6.98 -14.32
N ARG A 357 5.41 -6.22 -13.47
CA ARG A 357 5.35 -6.47 -12.03
C ARG A 357 4.64 -7.78 -11.71
N GLU A 358 3.52 -8.10 -12.36
CA GLU A 358 2.81 -9.37 -12.21
C GLU A 358 3.70 -10.55 -12.62
N ARG A 359 4.43 -10.45 -13.75
CA ARG A 359 5.38 -11.49 -14.19
C ARG A 359 6.47 -11.73 -13.16
N ARG A 360 7.05 -10.66 -12.60
CA ARG A 360 8.07 -10.77 -11.56
C ARG A 360 7.52 -11.41 -10.28
N LEU A 361 6.29 -11.09 -9.88
CA LEU A 361 5.63 -11.74 -8.74
C LEU A 361 5.34 -13.22 -9.00
N ASN A 362 4.88 -13.59 -10.19
CA ASN A 362 4.69 -15.00 -10.55
C ASN A 362 6.01 -15.79 -10.51
N HIS A 363 7.09 -15.22 -11.04
CA HIS A 363 8.41 -15.86 -10.93
C HIS A 363 8.88 -15.99 -9.48
N ALA A 364 8.74 -14.93 -8.68
CA ALA A 364 9.09 -14.99 -7.25
C ALA A 364 8.25 -16.03 -6.49
N LEU A 365 6.96 -16.20 -6.85
CA LEU A 365 6.07 -17.21 -6.26
C LEU A 365 6.54 -18.63 -6.60
N ASP A 366 6.91 -18.89 -7.85
CA ASP A 366 7.36 -20.20 -8.29
C ASP A 366 8.74 -20.56 -7.69
N ASP A 367 9.64 -19.59 -7.62
CA ASP A 367 10.94 -19.75 -6.95
C ASP A 367 10.76 -20.06 -5.46
N LEU A 368 9.87 -19.33 -4.79
CA LEU A 368 9.57 -19.52 -3.37
C LEU A 368 8.94 -20.88 -3.10
N LYS A 369 7.97 -21.30 -3.93
CA LYS A 369 7.37 -22.65 -3.83
C LYS A 369 8.43 -23.73 -4.01
N THR A 370 9.32 -23.57 -4.98
CA THR A 370 10.42 -24.51 -5.22
C THR A 370 11.37 -24.57 -4.01
N SER A 371 11.70 -23.42 -3.43
CA SER A 371 12.50 -23.34 -2.21
C SER A 371 11.83 -24.05 -1.03
N VAL A 372 10.54 -23.81 -0.80
CA VAL A 372 9.75 -24.47 0.25
C VAL A 372 9.70 -25.99 0.04
N ILE A 373 9.55 -26.47 -1.19
CA ILE A 373 9.56 -27.91 -1.51
C ILE A 373 10.93 -28.52 -1.20
N ASN A 374 12.02 -27.85 -1.60
CA ASN A 374 13.38 -28.31 -1.34
C ASN A 374 13.70 -28.33 0.16
N LEU A 375 13.28 -27.30 0.90
CA LEU A 375 13.41 -27.23 2.35
C LEU A 375 12.58 -28.31 3.04
N SER A 376 11.36 -28.56 2.58
CA SER A 376 10.51 -29.65 3.10
C SER A 376 11.17 -31.03 2.88
N ALA A 377 11.73 -31.27 1.69
CA ALA A 377 12.47 -32.50 1.39
C ALA A 377 13.75 -32.62 2.23
N ALA A 378 14.45 -31.51 2.49
CA ALA A 378 15.60 -31.49 3.39
C ALA A 378 15.20 -31.78 4.84
N ASN A 379 14.09 -31.19 5.31
CA ASN A 379 13.57 -31.43 6.65
C ASN A 379 13.17 -32.89 6.84
N SER A 380 12.47 -33.48 5.88
CA SER A 380 12.09 -34.90 5.87
C SER A 380 13.32 -35.81 6.03
N ARG A 381 14.42 -35.55 5.32
CA ARG A 381 15.67 -36.32 5.49
C ARG A 381 16.29 -36.21 6.88
N ILE A 382 16.09 -35.06 7.55
CA ILE A 382 16.62 -34.82 8.88
C ILE A 382 15.73 -35.47 9.93
N GLU A 383 14.42 -35.24 9.87
CA GLU A 383 13.49 -35.54 10.96
C GLU A 383 12.76 -36.88 10.78
N ASP A 384 12.45 -37.30 9.55
CA ASP A 384 11.60 -38.47 9.32
C ASP A 384 12.35 -39.80 9.56
N ALA A 385 11.62 -40.77 10.11
CA ALA A 385 12.10 -42.13 10.31
C ALA A 385 11.75 -43.04 9.13
N ASP A 386 12.68 -43.94 8.79
CA ASP A 386 12.37 -45.08 7.92
C ASP A 386 11.57 -46.13 8.70
N ILE A 387 10.27 -46.17 8.45
CA ILE A 387 9.31 -47.07 9.11
C ILE A 387 9.69 -48.55 8.93
N ALA A 388 10.24 -48.93 7.78
CA ALA A 388 10.61 -50.33 7.52
C ALA A 388 11.81 -50.74 8.39
N SER A 389 12.81 -49.86 8.49
CA SER A 389 13.96 -50.07 9.38
C SER A 389 13.53 -50.09 10.85
N GLU A 390 12.66 -49.16 11.27
CA GLU A 390 12.26 -49.07 12.67
C GLU A 390 11.32 -50.22 13.09
N ALA A 391 10.45 -50.69 12.20
CA ALA A 391 9.65 -51.90 12.41
C ALA A 391 10.53 -53.16 12.56
N SER A 392 11.59 -53.26 11.75
CA SER A 392 12.57 -54.35 11.86
C SER A 392 13.33 -54.27 13.18
N ARG A 393 13.75 -53.07 13.59
CA ARG A 393 14.42 -52.82 14.87
C ARG A 393 13.52 -53.19 16.06
N LEU A 394 12.25 -52.82 16.01
CA LEU A 394 11.25 -53.17 17.01
C LEU A 394 11.08 -54.70 17.10
N ALA A 395 10.95 -55.38 15.96
CA ALA A 395 10.83 -56.84 15.91
C ALA A 395 12.07 -57.53 16.52
N VAL A 396 13.28 -57.10 16.14
CA VAL A 396 14.54 -57.63 16.68
C VAL A 396 14.64 -57.38 18.18
N ALA A 397 14.28 -56.18 18.67
CA ALA A 397 14.28 -55.87 20.09
C ALA A 397 13.28 -56.74 20.87
N ASN A 398 12.09 -56.99 20.34
CA ASN A 398 11.12 -57.86 21.00
C ASN A 398 11.61 -59.32 21.06
N ILE A 399 12.23 -59.84 20.00
CA ILE A 399 12.82 -61.19 19.97
C ILE A 399 13.98 -61.29 20.97
N LEU A 400 14.92 -60.34 20.95
CA LEU A 400 16.07 -60.32 21.85
C LEU A 400 15.65 -60.15 23.32
N SER A 401 14.61 -59.39 23.61
CA SER A 401 14.04 -59.28 24.95
C SER A 401 13.52 -60.63 25.45
N GLN A 402 12.75 -61.36 24.63
CA GLN A 402 12.29 -62.71 24.96
C GLN A 402 13.46 -63.71 25.14
N MET A 403 14.51 -63.60 24.32
CA MET A 403 15.71 -64.43 24.46
C MET A 403 16.51 -64.11 25.73
N SER A 404 16.61 -62.84 26.11
CA SER A 404 17.32 -62.40 27.32
C SER A 404 16.62 -62.85 28.60
N VAL A 405 15.28 -62.84 28.62
CA VAL A 405 14.49 -63.41 29.72
C VAL A 405 14.71 -64.93 29.82
N LYS A 406 14.74 -65.65 28.70
CA LYS A 406 15.07 -67.08 28.69
C LYS A 406 16.50 -67.36 29.16
N ALA A 407 17.46 -66.51 28.79
CA ALA A 407 18.85 -66.61 29.23
C ALA A 407 19.00 -66.29 30.73
N LEU A 408 18.23 -65.34 31.25
CA LEU A 408 18.12 -65.06 32.69
C LEU A 408 17.64 -66.29 33.46
N ASP A 409 16.57 -66.92 32.98
CA ASP A 409 16.03 -68.15 33.58
C ASP A 409 17.06 -69.28 33.55
N TYR A 410 17.74 -69.46 32.41
CA TYR A 410 18.81 -70.45 32.27
C TYR A 410 19.95 -70.23 33.26
N ASN A 411 20.51 -69.01 33.32
CA ASN A 411 21.62 -68.69 34.23
C ASN A 411 21.20 -68.78 35.71
N SER A 412 19.95 -68.43 36.03
CA SER A 412 19.40 -68.57 37.38
C SER A 412 19.27 -70.04 37.79
N ASN A 413 18.90 -70.92 36.86
CA ASN A 413 18.79 -72.36 37.11
C ASN A 413 20.15 -73.04 37.28
N VAL A 414 21.19 -72.64 36.53
CA VAL A 414 22.56 -73.19 36.70
C VAL A 414 23.09 -72.95 38.12
N SER A 415 22.81 -71.77 38.69
CA SER A 415 23.21 -71.45 40.07
C SER A 415 22.45 -72.30 41.10
N LYS A 416 21.16 -72.57 40.86
CA LYS A 416 20.33 -73.46 41.70
C LYS A 416 20.80 -74.91 41.63
N SER A 417 21.08 -75.44 40.44
CA SER A 417 21.58 -76.81 40.28
C SER A 417 22.95 -77.00 40.94
N ALA A 418 23.82 -75.98 40.91
CA ALA A 418 25.09 -76.01 41.63
C ALA A 418 24.89 -76.02 43.17
N LEU A 419 23.93 -75.24 43.69
CA LEU A 419 23.53 -75.27 45.10
C LEU A 419 22.89 -76.61 45.51
N GLU A 420 22.07 -77.20 44.64
CA GLU A 420 21.47 -78.52 44.87
C GLU A 420 22.52 -79.63 44.93
N LEU A 421 23.54 -79.58 44.06
CA LEU A 421 24.68 -80.50 44.10
C LEU A 421 25.52 -80.34 45.37
N LEU A 422 25.72 -79.11 45.84
CA LEU A 422 26.40 -78.81 47.10
C LEU A 422 25.60 -79.28 48.32
N ASN A 423 24.30 -78.98 48.38
CA ASN A 423 23.42 -79.42 49.46
C ASN A 423 23.30 -80.95 49.49
N ARG A 424 23.28 -81.61 48.32
CA ARG A 424 23.29 -83.07 48.22
C ARG A 424 24.65 -83.68 48.58
N SER A 425 25.74 -82.94 48.42
CA SER A 425 27.09 -83.32 48.85
C SER A 425 27.33 -83.10 50.35
N LEU A 426 26.65 -82.12 50.96
CA LEU A 426 26.78 -81.77 52.39
C LEU A 426 25.71 -82.45 53.26
N GLY A 427 24.71 -83.08 52.65
CA GLY A 427 23.59 -83.76 53.30
C GLY A 427 23.74 -85.28 53.44
N ASN A 428 24.96 -85.80 53.60
CA ASN A 428 25.23 -87.15 54.10
C ASN A 428 25.96 -87.07 55.43
#